data_AF-A0A3D5X9W9-F1
#
_entry.id   AF-A0A3D5X9W9-F1
#
_cell.length_a   1.000
_cell.length_b   1.000
_cell.length_c   1.000
_cell.angle_alpha   90.00
_cell.angle_beta   90.00
_cell.angle_gamma   90.00
#
_symmetry.space_group_name_H-M   'P 1'
#
loop_
_entity.id
_entity.type
_entity.pdbx_description
1 polymer ?
#
loop_
_entity_poly.entity_id
_entity_poly.type
_entity_poly.pdbx_seq_one_letter_code
_entity_poly.pdbx_strand_id
1 'polypeptide(L)'
;PSVRDDLDKFFNQIAPEGELYYTHTQEGPDDMPAHIKASLVGFSVQVPITNGRLNLGTWQGIYLCEFRNMGGNRKILDTLIG
;
A
#
# COMPACT_ATOMS: atom_id res chain seq x y z
N PRO A 1 -10.44 6.10 11.75
CA PRO A 1 -9.30 5.42 12.42
C PRO A 1 -9.32 3.90 12.24
N SER A 2 -10.48 3.25 12.32
CA SER A 2 -10.62 1.79 12.14
C SER A 2 -10.24 1.26 10.76
N VAL A 3 -10.60 1.96 9.67
CA VAL A 3 -10.33 1.48 8.30
C VAL A 3 -8.85 1.14 8.07
N ARG A 4 -7.92 1.95 8.60
CA ARG A 4 -6.48 1.69 8.46
C ARG A 4 -6.07 0.46 9.25
N ASP A 5 -6.54 0.35 10.49
CA ASP A 5 -6.22 -0.77 11.38
C ASP A 5 -6.79 -2.10 10.85
N ASP A 6 -8.00 -2.07 10.30
CA ASP A 6 -8.66 -3.25 9.75
C ASP A 6 -8.02 -3.68 8.42
N LEU A 7 -7.60 -2.71 7.59
CA LEU A 7 -6.80 -2.99 6.38
C LEU A 7 -5.46 -3.63 6.73
N ASP A 8 -4.74 -3.09 7.73
CA ASP A 8 -3.46 -3.66 8.18
C ASP A 8 -3.62 -5.11 8.64
N LYS A 9 -4.60 -5.38 9.51
CA LYS A 9 -4.92 -6.74 9.96
C LYS A 9 -5.28 -7.66 8.81
N PHE A 10 -6.08 -7.18 7.86
CA PHE A 10 -6.49 -7.96 6.69
C PHE A 10 -5.31 -8.32 5.79
N PHE A 11 -4.41 -7.37 5.51
CA PHE A 11 -3.21 -7.64 4.72
C PHE A 11 -2.28 -8.64 5.41
N ASN A 12 -2.16 -8.59 6.73
CA ASN A 12 -1.40 -9.58 7.52
C ASN A 12 -2.03 -10.98 7.51
N GLN A 13 -3.31 -11.11 7.16
CA GLN A 13 -3.94 -12.42 6.91
C GLN A 13 -3.72 -12.91 5.47
N ILE A 14 -3.72 -12.01 4.49
CA ILE A 14 -3.49 -12.38 3.08
C ILE A 14 -2.06 -12.83 2.83
N ALA A 15 -1.09 -12.10 3.38
CA ALA A 15 0.33 -12.39 3.27
C ALA A 15 0.95 -12.31 4.67
N PRO A 16 0.85 -13.41 5.46
CA PRO A 16 1.46 -13.49 6.78
C PRO A 16 2.98 -13.45 6.69
N GLU A 17 3.64 -12.95 7.73
CA GLU A 17 5.10 -13.00 7.81
C GLU A 17 5.60 -14.40 8.19
N GLY A 18 6.80 -14.75 7.73
CA GLY A 18 7.50 -15.97 8.19
C GLY A 18 6.96 -17.29 7.64
N GLU A 19 6.16 -17.28 6.58
CA GLU A 19 5.68 -18.49 5.94
C GLU A 19 6.84 -19.33 5.36
N LEU A 20 6.80 -20.65 5.59
CA LEU A 20 7.88 -21.57 5.22
C LEU A 20 8.08 -21.72 3.70
N TYR A 21 7.07 -21.35 2.90
CA TYR A 21 7.13 -21.43 1.44
C TYR A 21 7.79 -20.20 0.80
N TYR A 22 8.05 -19.13 1.56
CA TYR A 22 8.78 -17.98 1.04
C TYR A 22 10.26 -18.30 0.86
N THR A 23 10.75 -18.06 -0.35
CA THR A 23 12.16 -18.27 -0.70
C THR A 23 12.97 -16.96 -0.66
N HIS A 24 12.30 -15.81 -0.73
CA HIS A 24 12.91 -14.48 -0.59
C HIS A 24 12.87 -14.06 0.88
N THR A 25 13.96 -14.26 1.60
CA THR A 25 14.01 -14.11 3.06
C THR A 25 15.24 -13.34 3.57
N GLN A 26 16.08 -12.83 2.67
CA GLN A 26 17.36 -12.21 3.06
C GLN A 26 17.17 -10.85 3.73
N GLU A 27 16.08 -10.16 3.40
CA GLU A 27 15.78 -8.79 3.82
C GLU A 27 14.80 -8.71 5.00
N GLY A 28 14.55 -9.83 5.68
CA GLY A 28 13.68 -9.94 6.87
C GLY A 28 12.33 -10.62 6.60
N PRO A 29 11.62 -11.03 7.66
CA PRO A 29 10.40 -11.82 7.56
C PRO A 29 9.20 -11.07 6.96
N ASP A 30 9.24 -9.74 6.95
CA ASP A 30 8.20 -8.85 6.42
C ASP A 30 8.43 -8.45 4.96
N ASP A 31 9.57 -8.82 4.36
CA ASP A 31 9.93 -8.38 3.01
C ASP A 31 9.09 -9.03 1.91
N MET A 32 9.14 -10.36 1.78
CA MET A 32 8.35 -11.07 0.77
C MET A 32 6.83 -10.85 0.95
N PRO A 33 6.27 -10.84 2.18
CA PRO A 33 4.89 -10.40 2.40
C PRO A 33 4.61 -8.99 1.88
N ALA A 34 5.51 -8.03 2.11
CA ALA A 34 5.36 -6.67 1.61
C ALA A 34 5.32 -6.61 0.08
N HIS A 35 6.15 -7.40 -0.60
CA HIS A 35 6.12 -7.54 -2.06
C HIS A 35 4.77 -8.08 -2.57
N ILE A 36 4.18 -9.06 -1.88
CA ILE A 36 2.85 -9.61 -2.22
C ILE A 36 1.77 -8.54 -2.02
N LYS A 37 1.74 -7.91 -0.85
CA LYS A 37 0.76 -6.86 -0.49
C LYS A 37 0.82 -5.69 -1.48
N ALA A 38 2.03 -5.21 -1.80
CA ALA A 38 2.24 -4.14 -2.77
C ALA A 38 1.78 -4.52 -4.19
N SER A 39 2.02 -5.76 -4.61
CA SER A 39 1.62 -6.25 -5.93
C SER A 39 0.10 -6.38 -6.05
N LEU A 40 -0.60 -6.74 -4.97
CA LEU A 40 -2.06 -6.84 -4.92
C LEU A 40 -2.75 -5.48 -4.86
N VAL A 41 -2.22 -4.55 -4.07
CA VAL A 41 -2.80 -3.21 -3.91
C VAL A 41 -2.49 -2.30 -5.09
N GLY A 42 -1.32 -2.48 -5.71
CA GLY A 42 -0.80 -1.60 -6.75
C GLY A 42 0.02 -0.45 -6.17
N PHE A 43 0.83 0.16 -7.04
CA PHE A 43 1.80 1.21 -6.66
C PHE A 43 1.37 2.63 -7.06
N SER A 44 0.23 2.78 -7.75
CA SER A 44 -0.26 4.08 -8.21
C SER A 44 -1.78 4.09 -8.33
N VAL A 45 -2.34 5.30 -8.29
CA VAL A 45 -3.76 5.56 -8.56
C VAL A 45 -3.87 6.73 -9.54
N GLN A 46 -4.89 6.71 -10.38
CA GLN A 46 -5.23 7.83 -11.25
C GLN A 46 -6.52 8.47 -10.73
N VAL A 47 -6.48 9.78 -10.48
CA VAL A 47 -7.61 10.52 -9.92
C VAL A 47 -8.00 11.64 -10.90
N PRO A 48 -9.26 11.68 -11.39
CA PRO A 48 -9.72 12.76 -12.24
C PRO A 48 -9.68 14.10 -11.50
N ILE A 49 -9.44 15.18 -12.22
CA ILE A 49 -9.53 16.54 -11.70
C ILE A 49 -10.67 17.27 -12.39
N THR A 50 -11.53 17.91 -11.62
CA THR A 50 -12.68 18.67 -12.12
C THR A 50 -12.72 20.01 -11.41
N ASN A 51 -12.73 21.11 -12.17
CA ASN A 51 -12.71 22.48 -11.64
C ASN A 51 -11.57 22.73 -10.62
N GLY A 52 -10.37 22.25 -10.95
CA GLY A 52 -9.16 22.43 -10.13
C GLY A 52 -9.13 21.62 -8.82
N ARG A 53 -10.02 20.63 -8.65
CA ARG A 53 -10.07 19.76 -7.47
C ARG A 53 -10.01 18.28 -7.85
N LEU A 54 -9.35 17.47 -7.01
CA LEU A 54 -9.42 16.01 -7.10
C LEU A 54 -10.89 15.58 -6.99
N ASN A 55 -11.35 14.81 -7.97
CA ASN A 55 -12.74 14.36 -8.06
C ASN A 55 -12.90 13.02 -7.31
N LEU A 56 -12.79 13.09 -5.98
CA LEU A 56 -12.99 11.97 -5.07
C LEU A 56 -14.43 11.97 -4.54
N GLY A 57 -15.00 10.78 -4.37
CA GLY A 57 -16.27 10.61 -3.64
C GLY A 57 -16.12 10.89 -2.15
N THR A 58 -17.25 11.12 -1.46
CA THR A 58 -17.30 11.48 -0.03
C THR A 58 -16.49 10.56 0.89
N TRP A 59 -16.36 9.28 0.53
CA TRP A 59 -15.68 8.25 1.33
C TRP A 59 -14.40 7.70 0.70
N GLN A 60 -13.88 8.35 -0.35
CA GLN A 60 -12.63 7.96 -0.99
C GLN A 60 -11.45 8.72 -0.40
N GLY A 61 -10.45 7.97 0.06
CA GLY A 61 -9.17 8.49 0.52
C GLY A 61 -8.02 7.87 -0.27
N ILE A 62 -6.95 8.63 -0.45
CA ILE A 62 -5.69 8.14 -1.03
C ILE A 62 -4.77 7.79 0.13
N TYR A 63 -4.21 6.58 0.11
CA TYR A 63 -3.35 6.06 1.17
C TYR A 63 -1.99 5.66 0.59
N LEU A 64 -0.93 6.02 1.31
CA LEU A 64 0.35 5.34 1.20
C LEU A 64 0.29 4.11 2.11
N CYS A 65 0.33 2.92 1.51
CA CYS A 65 0.40 1.67 2.24
C CYS A 65 1.87 1.25 2.38
N GLU A 66 2.48 1.54 3.52
CA GLU A 66 3.78 1.00 3.90
C GLU A 66 3.59 -0.41 4.45
N PHE A 67 4.15 -1.41 3.77
CA PHE A 67 4.01 -2.82 4.17
C PHE A 67 5.24 -3.38 4.87
N ARG A 68 6.35 -2.63 4.94
CA ARG A 68 7.50 -2.97 5.78
C ARG A 68 7.29 -2.40 7.18
N ASN A 69 7.62 -3.18 8.20
CA ASN A 69 7.56 -2.73 9.60
C ASN A 69 8.52 -1.56 9.87
N MET A 70 9.64 -1.51 9.13
CA MET A 70 10.60 -0.40 9.15
C MET A 70 10.99 0.03 7.74
N GLY A 71 10.03 0.57 6.98
CA GLY A 71 10.23 0.95 5.59
C GLY A 71 11.19 2.14 5.35
N GLY A 72 11.34 3.04 6.33
CA GLY A 72 12.08 4.28 6.15
C GLY A 72 11.35 5.30 5.28
N ASN A 73 12.08 6.27 4.72
CA ASN A 73 11.47 7.36 3.96
C ASN A 73 10.89 6.88 2.61
N ARG A 74 9.74 7.46 2.23
CA ARG A 74 9.09 7.23 0.93
C ARG A 74 8.99 8.54 0.15
N LYS A 75 9.11 8.41 -1.17
CA LYS A 75 8.87 9.50 -2.12
C LYS A 75 7.62 9.15 -2.90
N ILE A 76 6.67 10.08 -2.94
CA ILE A 76 5.47 9.99 -3.75
C ILE A 76 5.66 10.97 -4.91
N LEU A 77 5.35 10.51 -6.13
CA LEU A 77 5.38 11.33 -7.33
C LEU A 77 3.96 11.55 -7.81
N ASP A 78 3.60 12.81 -7.98
CA ASP A 78 2.34 13.21 -8.59
C ASP A 78 2.63 13.82 -9.96
N THR A 79 1.96 13.30 -10.99
CA THR A 79 2.03 13.83 -12.35
C THR A 79 0.67 14.39 -12.74
N LEU A 80 0.63 15.68 -13.04
CA LEU A 80 -0.57 16.35 -13.55
C LEU A 80 -0.46 16.49 -15.07
N ILE A 81 -1.43 15.93 -15.79
CA ILE A 81 -1.53 16.00 -17.24
C ILE A 81 -2.95 16.45 -17.59
N GLY A 82 -3.08 17.53 -18.35
CA GLY A 82 -4.37 18.10 -18.74
C GLY A 82 -4.24 19.46 -19.39
#